data_AF-A0A4Z2E7P3-F1
#
_entry.id   AF-A0A4Z2E7P3-F1
#
_cell.length_a   1.000
_cell.length_b   1.000
_cell.length_c   1.000
_cell.angle_alpha   90.00
_cell.angle_beta   90.00
_cell.angle_gamma   90.00
#
_symmetry.space_group_name_H-M   'P 1'
#
loop_
_entity.id
_entity.type
_entity.pdbx_description
1 polymer ?
#
loop_
_entity_poly.entity_id
_entity_poly.type
_entity_poly.pdbx_seq_one_letter_code
_entity_poly.pdbx_strand_id
1 'polypeptide(L)'
;MNNSTLLRMTVETRNLKMSAVIFVHGGAWAIPQDLAEASVDGVKVAACEGFSVLQRGGSALDAVEAAVRTLEDNYLFHAGIL
;
A
#
# COMPACT_ATOMS: atom_id res chain seq x y z
N MET A 1 16.97 -34.15 43.39
CA MET A 1 16.90 -32.68 43.45
C MET A 1 17.46 -32.13 42.15
N ASN A 2 16.60 -31.97 41.14
CA ASN A 2 16.92 -31.43 39.83
C ASN A 2 16.23 -30.07 39.70
N ASN A 3 16.97 -29.04 40.12
CA ASN A 3 16.53 -27.66 40.01
C ASN A 3 16.85 -27.16 38.61
N SER A 4 15.85 -27.06 37.74
CA SER A 4 15.99 -26.34 36.47
C SER A 4 14.75 -25.48 36.27
N THR A 5 14.81 -24.28 36.81
CA THR A 5 13.83 -23.23 36.57
C THR A 5 14.06 -22.70 35.16
N LEU A 6 13.28 -23.18 34.19
CA LEU A 6 13.27 -22.67 32.82
C LEU A 6 12.47 -21.36 32.80
N LEU A 7 13.15 -20.20 32.69
CA LEU A 7 12.47 -18.93 32.49
C LEU A 7 12.15 -18.76 30.99
N ARG A 8 10.89 -18.97 30.60
CA ARG A 8 10.41 -18.63 29.25
C ARG A 8 10.07 -17.15 29.23
N MET A 9 10.98 -16.33 28.71
CA MET A 9 10.74 -14.91 28.51
C MET A 9 9.96 -14.71 27.21
N THR A 10 8.63 -14.66 27.30
CA THR A 10 7.79 -14.28 26.17
C THR A 10 7.90 -12.77 26.02
N VAL A 11 8.54 -12.30 24.95
CA VAL A 11 8.46 -10.88 24.58
C VAL A 11 7.05 -10.64 24.06
N GLU A 12 6.23 -9.94 24.81
CA GLU A 12 5.01 -9.35 24.24
C GLU A 12 5.46 -8.27 23.26
N THR A 13 5.38 -8.56 21.97
CA THR A 13 5.49 -7.54 20.93
C THR A 13 4.42 -6.49 21.22
N ARG A 14 4.87 -5.31 21.70
CA ARG A 14 3.99 -4.15 21.88
C ARG A 14 3.25 -3.95 20.56
N ASN A 15 1.92 -4.02 20.61
CA ASN A 15 1.05 -3.63 19.53
C ASN A 15 1.14 -2.11 19.38
N LEU A 16 2.26 -1.64 18.80
CA LEU A 16 2.37 -0.27 18.33
C LEU A 16 1.33 -0.15 17.23
N LYS A 17 0.31 0.69 17.46
CA LYS A 17 -0.64 1.08 16.42
C LYS A 17 0.18 1.74 15.31
N MET A 18 0.59 0.93 14.33
CA MET A 18 1.44 1.36 13.22
C MET A 18 0.65 2.39 12.41
N SER A 19 1.04 3.65 12.51
CA SER A 19 0.57 4.69 11.60
C SER A 19 1.23 4.43 10.24
N ALA A 20 0.48 3.82 9.33
CA ALA A 20 0.96 3.60 7.98
C ALA A 20 0.60 4.78 7.08
N VAL A 21 1.47 5.09 6.12
CA VAL A 21 1.26 6.11 5.08
C VAL A 21 1.62 5.47 3.75
N ILE A 22 0.82 5.71 2.73
CA ILE A 22 1.14 5.35 1.35
C ILE A 22 1.05 6.62 0.50
N PHE A 23 2.00 6.77 -0.43
CA PHE A 23 2.01 7.83 -1.43
C PHE A 23 2.08 7.19 -2.81
N VAL A 24 1.20 7.63 -3.71
CA VAL A 24 1.08 7.10 -5.06
C VAL A 24 1.15 8.28 -6.04
N HIS A 25 1.85 8.10 -7.15
CA HIS A 25 1.90 9.07 -8.24
C HIS A 25 1.63 8.38 -9.58
N GLY A 26 1.12 9.13 -10.54
CA GLY A 26 0.87 8.69 -11.92
C GLY A 26 0.62 9.91 -12.82
N GLY A 27 0.79 9.76 -14.13
CA GLY A 27 0.42 10.82 -15.08
C GLY A 27 1.35 12.04 -15.10
N ALA A 28 2.67 11.85 -14.99
CA ALA A 28 3.65 12.95 -14.98
C ALA A 28 3.94 13.55 -16.39
N TRP A 29 2.90 13.92 -17.14
CA TRP A 29 3.00 14.50 -18.48
C TRP A 29 2.00 15.67 -18.66
N ALA A 30 1.87 16.19 -19.87
CA ALA A 30 0.93 17.26 -20.19
C ALA A 30 -0.52 16.73 -20.28
N ILE A 31 -1.09 16.35 -19.13
CA ILE A 31 -2.45 15.78 -19.04
C ILE A 31 -3.47 16.78 -19.64
N PRO A 32 -4.24 16.38 -20.67
CA PRO A 32 -5.34 17.17 -21.21
C PRO A 32 -6.40 17.50 -20.14
N GLN A 33 -7.03 18.67 -20.26
CA GLN A 33 -8.00 19.15 -19.25
C GLN A 33 -9.17 18.19 -19.05
N ASP A 34 -9.61 17.50 -20.10
CA ASP A 34 -10.65 16.48 -20.10
C ASP A 34 -10.23 15.17 -19.41
N LEU A 35 -8.93 14.92 -19.26
CA LEU A 35 -8.38 13.76 -18.54
C LEU A 35 -7.90 14.09 -17.12
N ALA A 36 -7.85 15.38 -16.74
CA ALA A 36 -7.27 15.81 -15.47
C ALA A 36 -8.01 15.22 -14.24
N GLU A 37 -9.34 15.29 -14.24
CA GLU A 37 -10.15 14.72 -13.15
C GLU A 37 -10.00 13.20 -13.07
N ALA A 38 -10.06 12.54 -14.22
CA ALA A 38 -9.92 11.09 -14.32
C ALA A 38 -8.51 10.61 -13.88
N SER A 39 -7.46 11.38 -14.19
CA SER A 39 -6.09 11.10 -13.72
C SER A 39 -5.97 11.25 -12.20
N VAL A 40 -6.59 12.27 -11.62
CA VAL A 40 -6.61 12.46 -10.15
C VAL A 40 -7.35 11.29 -9.48
N ASP A 41 -8.50 10.90 -10.03
CA ASP A 41 -9.29 9.80 -9.48
C ASP A 41 -8.58 8.45 -9.64
N GLY A 42 -7.86 8.22 -10.75
CA GLY A 42 -7.03 7.03 -10.93
C GLY A 42 -5.96 6.89 -9.84
N VAL A 43 -5.25 7.98 -9.49
CA VAL A 43 -4.24 7.96 -8.41
C VAL A 43 -4.90 7.78 -7.04
N LYS A 44 -6.08 8.39 -6.80
CA LYS A 44 -6.83 8.19 -5.55
C LYS A 44 -7.23 6.72 -5.37
N VAL A 45 -7.75 6.07 -6.42
CA VAL A 45 -8.16 4.67 -6.37
C VAL A 45 -6.94 3.78 -6.06
N ALA A 46 -5.82 3.99 -6.74
CA ALA A 46 -4.58 3.26 -6.46
C ALA A 46 -4.07 3.45 -5.01
N ALA A 47 -4.10 4.68 -4.49
CA ALA A 47 -3.76 4.95 -3.10
C ALA A 47 -4.70 4.26 -2.11
N CYS A 48 -6.01 4.24 -2.39
CA CYS A 48 -7.02 3.57 -1.58
C CYS A 48 -6.82 2.05 -1.55
N GLU A 49 -6.52 1.42 -2.69
CA GLU A 49 -6.28 -0.02 -2.77
C GLU A 49 -5.04 -0.43 -1.95
N GLY A 50 -3.91 0.28 -2.15
CA GLY A 50 -2.71 0.03 -1.37
C GLY A 50 -2.90 0.31 0.13
N PHE A 51 -3.59 1.40 0.49
CA PHE A 51 -3.87 1.70 1.90
C PHE A 51 -4.79 0.65 2.54
N SER A 52 -5.72 0.07 1.78
CA SER A 52 -6.60 -0.99 2.26
C SER A 52 -5.83 -2.27 2.62
N VAL A 53 -4.73 -2.57 1.93
CA VAL A 53 -3.82 -3.67 2.32
C VAL A 53 -3.17 -3.38 3.67
N LEU A 54 -2.65 -2.17 3.87
CA LEU A 54 -2.05 -1.74 5.15
C LEU A 54 -3.06 -1.79 6.30
N GLN A 55 -4.31 -1.34 6.07
CA GLN A 55 -5.38 -1.39 7.07
C GLN A 55 -5.73 -2.82 7.52
N ARG A 56 -5.58 -3.81 6.64
CA ARG A 56 -5.80 -5.23 6.95
C ARG A 56 -4.58 -5.90 7.60
N GLY A 57 -3.50 -5.16 7.86
CA GLY A 57 -2.26 -5.69 8.42
C GLY A 57 -1.35 -6.38 7.39
N GLY A 58 -1.58 -6.14 6.09
CA GLY A 58 -0.69 -6.60 5.03
C GLY A 58 0.67 -5.92 5.06
N SER A 59 1.64 -6.48 4.34
CA SER A 59 2.99 -5.91 4.30
C SER A 59 3.05 -4.63 3.46
N ALA A 60 4.11 -3.83 3.67
CA ALA A 60 4.37 -2.68 2.81
C ALA A 60 4.57 -3.08 1.34
N LEU A 61 5.14 -4.27 1.10
CA LEU A 61 5.34 -4.81 -0.25
C LEU A 61 4.00 -5.11 -0.93
N ASP A 62 3.10 -5.80 -0.23
CA ASP A 62 1.76 -6.11 -0.76
C ASP A 62 0.96 -4.83 -1.05
N ALA A 63 1.13 -3.80 -0.21
CA ALA A 63 0.45 -2.53 -0.35
C ALA A 63 0.91 -1.74 -1.58
N VAL A 64 2.22 -1.68 -1.84
CA VAL A 64 2.73 -0.99 -3.03
C VAL A 64 2.42 -1.78 -4.30
N GLU A 65 2.44 -3.12 -4.24
CA GLU A 65 2.02 -3.96 -5.37
C GLU A 65 0.55 -3.70 -5.73
N ALA A 66 -0.36 -3.71 -4.76
CA ALA A 66 -1.77 -3.44 -5.00
C ALA A 66 -2.00 -2.04 -5.62
N ALA A 67 -1.29 -1.03 -5.12
CA ALA A 67 -1.36 0.32 -5.69
C ALA A 67 -0.84 0.38 -7.13
N VAL A 68 0.31 -0.25 -7.42
CA VAL A 68 0.90 -0.25 -8.77
C VAL A 68 0.03 -1.03 -9.75
N ARG A 69 -0.45 -2.22 -9.40
CA ARG A 69 -1.37 -3.00 -10.24
C ARG A 69 -2.63 -2.21 -10.60
N THR A 70 -3.16 -1.44 -9.65
CA THR A 70 -4.32 -0.57 -9.88
C THR A 70 -4.03 0.55 -10.88
N LEU A 71 -2.81 1.09 -10.89
CA LEU A 71 -2.38 2.03 -11.94
C LEU A 71 -2.20 1.32 -13.28
N GLU A 72 -1.63 0.11 -13.29
CA GLU A 72 -1.37 -0.68 -14.50
C GLU A 72 -2.65 -1.14 -15.23
N ASP A 73 -3.72 -1.42 -14.48
CA ASP A 73 -5.02 -1.80 -15.01
C ASP A 73 -5.83 -0.60 -15.54
N ASN A 74 -5.31 0.63 -15.40
CA ASN A 74 -5.99 1.86 -15.82
C ASN A 74 -5.28 2.50 -17.03
N TYR A 75 -5.98 2.47 -18.18
CA TYR A 75 -5.51 3.00 -19.48
C TYR A 75 -5.09 4.49 -19.49
N LEU A 76 -5.41 5.26 -18.45
CA LEU A 76 -4.95 6.65 -18.32
C LEU A 76 -3.47 6.74 -17.94
N PHE A 77 -2.90 5.68 -17.38
CA PHE A 77 -1.50 5.64 -16.98
C PHE A 77 -0.70 4.79 -17.95
N HIS A 78 0.46 5.29 -18.34
CA HIS A 78 1.37 4.60 -19.25
C HIS A 78 2.23 3.58 -18.49
N ALA A 79 1.57 2.59 -17.90
CA ALA A 79 2.12 1.43 -17.23
C ALA A 79 1.06 0.33 -17.35
N GLY A 80 1.44 -0.92 -17.63
CA GLY A 80 0.45 -1.95 -17.88
C GLY A 80 -0.19 -1.87 -19.27
N ILE A 81 -1.52 -1.97 -19.35
CA ILE A 81 -2.23 -2.40 -20.57
C ILE A 81 -1.96 -1.48 -21.78
N LEU A 82 -1.65 -2.15 -22.91
CA LEU A 82 -1.29 -1.64 -24.24
C LEU A 82 -2.31 -0.69 -24.88
#